data_AF-A0A7C3ZBA8-F1
#
_entry.id   AF-A0A7C3ZBA8-F1
#
_cell.length_a   1.000
_cell.length_b   1.000
_cell.length_c   1.000
_cell.angle_alpha   90.00
_cell.angle_beta   90.00
_cell.angle_gamma   90.00
#
_symmetry.space_group_name_H-M   'P 1'
#
loop_
_entity.id
_entity.type
_entity.pdbx_description
1 polymer ?
#
loop_
_entity_poly.entity_id
_entity_poly.type
_entity_poly.pdbx_seq_one_letter_code
_entity_poly.pdbx_strand_id
1 'polypeptide(L)'
;MRSSRKWKAQINSIDLVLAIILLLFIIALFEFVWRGVIARAQPSEEELSLRAYHVANTLLESGGYPANWTPANVEVVGICDERNVINKDKLANLILLLNTDYEKAKTLLGLGPNELYVNVTDPYNNIVYVNGMQASAGMPPSSAVASAHSSSTMQISSLVRSNNSIAIVFDQSGSMADTLPGGQTKLDAAKTAVNNFLLHIVPGDEVAVTTFRNCWNVYAAQSFTTDINQVRWAIYNMSAYGWTPLAGVTNYTGDYVGNYSHNTNKIMIVLSDGEETCGGNTTAAAVYAMSRGVDVIHTIGFVLEPGSDGELQLQEMASVGGGNYYSANNSQELYEAFVAAYESSEKQVVINIVVWR
;
A
#
# COMPACT_ATOMS: atom_id res chain seq x y z
N MET A 1 -8.92 63.51 -79.20
CA MET A 1 -8.53 62.09 -79.10
C MET A 1 -7.32 61.98 -78.18
N ARG A 2 -7.45 61.35 -77.01
CA ARG A 2 -6.41 61.27 -75.97
C ARG A 2 -5.79 59.86 -76.05
N SER A 3 -4.56 59.74 -76.54
CA SER A 3 -3.92 58.43 -76.74
C SER A 3 -3.35 57.91 -75.41
N SER A 4 -3.83 56.76 -74.94
CA SER A 4 -3.31 56.08 -73.76
C SER A 4 -2.05 55.28 -74.12
N ARG A 5 -0.89 55.67 -73.58
CA ARG A 5 0.37 54.95 -73.74
C ARG A 5 0.39 53.78 -72.75
N LYS A 6 0.14 52.55 -73.22
CA LYS A 6 0.27 51.33 -72.42
C LYS A 6 1.75 50.98 -72.27
N TRP A 7 2.29 51.09 -71.05
CA TRP A 7 3.61 50.55 -70.70
C TRP A 7 3.50 49.03 -70.58
N LYS A 8 4.25 48.29 -71.39
CA LYS A 8 4.47 46.86 -71.17
C LYS A 8 5.66 46.74 -70.20
N ALA A 9 5.39 46.39 -68.96
CA ALA A 9 6.44 46.06 -68.00
C ALA A 9 7.04 44.70 -68.39
N GLN A 10 8.32 44.67 -68.74
CA GLN A 10 9.09 43.42 -68.83
C GLN A 10 9.74 43.19 -67.46
N ILE A 11 9.37 42.10 -66.80
CA ILE A 11 10.05 41.65 -65.59
C ILE A 11 11.41 41.09 -66.02
N ASN A 12 12.49 41.68 -65.52
CA ASN A 12 13.83 41.21 -65.80
C ASN A 12 14.04 39.86 -65.09
N SER A 13 14.60 38.87 -65.78
CA SER A 13 14.86 37.54 -65.22
C SER A 13 15.77 37.58 -63.98
N ILE A 14 16.63 38.61 -63.88
CA ILE A 14 17.47 38.87 -62.72
C ILE A 14 16.64 39.27 -61.49
N ASP A 15 15.60 40.09 -61.66
CA ASP A 15 14.74 40.51 -60.55
C ASP A 15 13.96 39.32 -59.98
N LEU A 16 13.57 38.36 -60.84
CA LEU A 16 12.92 37.13 -60.41
C LEU A 16 13.87 36.25 -59.59
N VAL A 17 15.13 36.10 -60.02
CA VAL A 17 16.14 35.31 -59.29
C VAL A 17 16.44 35.94 -57.92
N LEU A 18 16.60 37.27 -57.87
CA LEU A 18 16.83 37.99 -56.61
C LEU A 18 15.63 37.86 -55.66
N ALA A 19 14.40 37.96 -56.17
CA ALA A 19 13.20 37.78 -55.36
C ALA A 19 13.09 36.36 -54.78
N ILE A 20 13.46 35.33 -55.55
CA ILE A 20 13.46 33.94 -55.09
C ILE A 20 14.51 33.73 -53.99
N ILE A 21 15.73 34.26 -54.18
CA ILE A 21 16.79 34.16 -53.16
C ILE A 21 16.35 34.84 -51.85
N LEU A 22 15.75 36.02 -51.96
CA LEU A 22 15.27 36.78 -50.80
C LEU A 22 14.11 36.06 -50.10
N LEU A 23 13.18 35.45 -50.86
CA LEU A 23 12.11 34.62 -50.32
C LEU A 23 12.65 33.39 -49.58
N LEU A 24 13.60 32.67 -50.17
CA LEU A 24 14.21 31.50 -49.54
C LEU A 24 14.97 31.87 -48.27
N PHE A 25 15.64 33.02 -48.27
CA PHE A 25 16.32 33.55 -47.07
C PHE A 25 15.32 33.89 -45.96
N ILE A 26 14.19 34.53 -46.29
CA ILE A 26 13.12 34.81 -45.33
C ILE A 26 12.52 33.52 -44.78
N ILE A 27 12.28 32.50 -45.62
CA ILE A 27 11.76 31.20 -45.17
C ILE A 27 12.77 30.52 -44.25
N ALA A 28 14.06 30.53 -44.57
CA ALA A 28 15.10 29.95 -43.72
C ALA A 28 15.23 30.69 -42.38
N LEU A 29 15.14 32.02 -42.38
CA LEU A 29 15.11 32.82 -41.16
C LEU A 29 13.85 32.52 -40.33
N PHE A 30 12.69 32.42 -40.97
CA PHE A 30 11.44 32.06 -40.30
C PHE A 30 11.56 30.68 -39.65
N GLU A 31 12.03 29.67 -40.38
CA GLU A 31 12.30 28.32 -39.85
C GLU A 31 13.29 28.35 -38.68
N PHE A 32 14.36 29.13 -38.77
CA PHE A 32 15.35 29.25 -37.69
C PHE A 32 14.78 29.90 -36.42
N VAL A 33 14.06 31.01 -36.58
CA VAL A 33 13.39 31.70 -35.47
C VAL A 33 12.30 30.81 -34.90
N TRP A 34 11.51 30.16 -35.74
CA TRP A 34 10.42 29.27 -35.33
C TRP A 34 10.96 28.06 -34.56
N ARG A 35 12.06 27.44 -35.01
CA ARG A 35 12.77 26.39 -34.26
C ARG A 35 13.27 26.89 -32.90
N GLY A 36 13.84 28.09 -32.86
CA GLY A 36 14.29 28.71 -31.60
C GLY A 36 13.16 29.04 -30.63
N VAL A 37 12.00 29.44 -31.15
CA VAL A 37 10.78 29.70 -30.35
C VAL A 37 10.19 28.39 -29.83
N ILE A 38 10.09 27.35 -30.67
CA ILE A 38 9.60 26.02 -30.25
C ILE A 38 10.50 25.44 -29.16
N ALA A 39 11.82 25.52 -29.33
CA ALA A 39 12.78 25.01 -28.34
C ALA A 39 12.68 25.73 -26.98
N ARG A 40 12.23 26.99 -26.95
CA ARG A 40 11.97 27.75 -25.71
C ARG A 40 10.56 27.57 -25.16
N ALA A 41 9.63 27.06 -25.98
CA ALA A 41 8.24 26.84 -25.59
C ALA A 41 8.03 25.47 -24.92
N GLN A 42 8.91 24.50 -25.16
CA GLN A 42 8.90 23.25 -24.42
C GLN A 42 9.45 23.47 -23.01
N PRO A 43 8.76 22.99 -21.96
CA PRO A 43 9.27 23.09 -20.59
C PRO A 43 10.59 22.30 -20.52
N SER A 44 11.58 22.82 -19.81
CA SER A 44 12.80 22.05 -19.59
C SER A 44 12.45 20.81 -18.76
N GLU A 45 13.15 19.70 -19.01
CA GLU A 45 13.00 18.48 -18.19
C GLU A 45 13.16 18.78 -16.69
N GLU A 46 14.00 19.77 -16.35
CA GLU A 46 14.21 20.27 -14.99
C GLU A 46 12.92 20.87 -14.39
N GLU A 47 12.19 21.70 -15.15
CA GLU A 47 10.93 22.27 -14.68
C GLU A 47 9.87 21.17 -14.44
N LEU A 48 9.73 20.24 -15.38
CA LEU A 48 8.82 19.10 -15.22
C LEU A 48 9.22 18.21 -14.05
N SER A 49 10.51 18.01 -13.81
CA SER A 49 11.02 17.22 -12.68
C SER A 49 10.73 17.89 -11.34
N LEU A 50 10.90 19.21 -11.24
CA LEU A 50 10.51 19.99 -10.06
C LEU A 50 9.01 19.93 -9.81
N ARG A 51 8.19 19.94 -10.86
CA ARG A 51 6.73 19.77 -10.76
C ARG A 51 6.36 18.39 -10.26
N ALA A 52 6.93 17.33 -10.83
CA ALA A 52 6.72 15.96 -10.37
C ALA A 52 7.14 15.80 -8.90
N TYR A 53 8.27 16.39 -8.51
CA TYR A 53 8.72 16.45 -7.11
C TYR A 53 7.72 17.16 -6.20
N HIS A 54 7.21 18.31 -6.61
CA HIS A 54 6.21 19.04 -5.83
C HIS A 54 4.93 18.22 -5.64
N VAL A 55 4.43 17.56 -6.69
CA VAL A 55 3.26 16.67 -6.60
C VAL A 55 3.54 15.54 -5.63
N ALA A 56 4.66 14.84 -5.79
CA ALA A 56 5.10 13.78 -4.89
C ALA A 56 5.11 14.24 -3.43
N ASN A 57 5.72 15.39 -3.17
CA ASN A 57 5.86 15.95 -1.84
C ASN A 57 4.48 16.28 -1.23
N THR A 58 3.60 16.93 -1.99
CA THR A 58 2.23 17.24 -1.57
C THR A 58 1.44 15.98 -1.21
N LEU A 59 1.56 14.93 -2.04
CA LEU A 59 0.88 13.66 -1.83
C LEU A 59 1.42 12.89 -0.61
N LEU A 60 2.74 12.88 -0.40
CA LEU A 60 3.39 11.99 0.57
C LEU A 60 3.69 12.63 1.93
N GLU A 61 3.76 13.95 2.02
CA GLU A 61 4.07 14.65 3.28
C GLU A 61 2.82 15.04 4.09
N SER A 62 1.62 14.97 3.49
CA SER A 62 0.38 15.31 4.19
C SER A 62 -0.70 14.25 4.00
N GLY A 63 -1.60 14.16 4.98
CA GLY A 63 -2.83 13.38 4.87
C GLY A 63 -3.99 14.11 4.21
N GLY A 64 -3.74 15.29 3.66
CA GLY A 64 -4.74 16.16 3.09
C GLY A 64 -5.62 16.86 4.13
N TYR A 65 -6.49 17.74 3.64
CA TYR A 65 -7.47 18.46 4.44
C TYR A 65 -8.82 18.55 3.70
N PRO A 66 -9.95 18.31 4.40
CA PRO A 66 -10.04 17.79 5.77
C PRO A 66 -9.44 16.37 5.92
N ALA A 67 -9.19 15.90 7.15
CA ALA A 67 -8.50 14.62 7.37
C ALA A 67 -9.20 13.41 6.70
N ASN A 68 -10.53 13.49 6.55
CA ASN A 68 -11.39 12.52 5.86
C ASN A 68 -11.86 13.04 4.49
N TRP A 69 -11.00 13.77 3.78
CA TRP A 69 -11.36 14.36 2.49
C TRP A 69 -11.81 13.30 1.48
N THR A 70 -12.71 13.75 0.62
CA THR A 70 -13.29 13.04 -0.53
C THR A 70 -13.21 13.99 -1.74
N PRO A 71 -13.44 13.52 -2.97
CA PRO A 71 -13.46 14.41 -4.13
C PRO A 71 -14.42 15.62 -3.98
N ALA A 72 -15.48 15.48 -3.18
CA ALA A 72 -16.46 16.53 -2.96
C ALA A 72 -15.95 17.67 -2.06
N ASN A 73 -15.21 17.37 -0.99
CA ASN A 73 -14.85 18.35 0.06
C ASN A 73 -13.34 18.62 0.20
N VAL A 74 -12.51 18.03 -0.66
CA VAL A 74 -11.05 18.19 -0.59
C VAL A 74 -10.61 19.64 -0.83
N GLU A 75 -9.73 20.12 0.05
CA GLU A 75 -9.07 21.43 -0.03
C GLU A 75 -7.55 21.28 -0.16
N VAL A 76 -6.97 20.25 0.45
CA VAL A 76 -5.56 19.86 0.29
C VAL A 76 -5.51 18.37 -0.01
N VAL A 77 -4.84 18.00 -1.10
CA VAL A 77 -4.69 16.59 -1.48
C VAL A 77 -3.48 16.02 -0.77
N GLY A 78 -3.69 14.89 -0.09
CA GLY A 78 -2.63 14.13 0.54
C GLY A 78 -3.09 12.70 0.75
N ILE A 79 -2.22 11.73 0.49
CA ILE A 79 -2.58 10.31 0.50
C ILE A 79 -1.98 9.53 1.68
N CYS A 80 -1.22 10.18 2.55
CA CYS A 80 -0.49 9.53 3.63
C CYS A 80 -1.10 9.80 5.00
N ASP A 81 -1.23 8.80 5.87
CA ASP A 81 -1.57 9.05 7.29
C ASP A 81 -0.33 9.43 8.09
N GLU A 82 0.80 8.81 7.76
CA GLU A 82 2.13 9.13 8.26
C GLU A 82 3.10 9.26 7.08
N ARG A 83 4.25 9.90 7.29
CA ARG A 83 5.22 10.12 6.20
C ARG A 83 5.57 8.79 5.53
N ASN A 84 5.34 8.68 4.22
CA ASN A 84 5.55 7.49 3.39
C ASN A 84 4.67 6.27 3.71
N VAL A 85 3.60 6.43 4.49
CA VAL A 85 2.57 5.42 4.76
C VAL A 85 1.24 5.86 4.13
N ILE A 86 0.97 5.36 2.93
CA ILE A 86 -0.21 5.70 2.13
C ILE A 86 -1.45 5.07 2.75
N ASN A 87 -2.47 5.87 2.98
CA ASN A 87 -3.81 5.43 3.30
C ASN A 87 -4.53 4.99 2.02
N LYS A 88 -4.97 3.73 1.96
CA LYS A 88 -5.66 3.16 0.80
C LYS A 88 -6.93 3.91 0.40
N ASP A 89 -7.72 4.42 1.34
CA ASP A 89 -8.95 5.16 1.04
C ASP A 89 -8.65 6.55 0.49
N LYS A 90 -7.63 7.24 1.01
CA LYS A 90 -7.16 8.52 0.45
C LYS A 90 -6.56 8.34 -0.94
N LEU A 91 -5.82 7.25 -1.17
CA LEU A 91 -5.37 6.88 -2.51
C LEU A 91 -6.57 6.61 -3.43
N ALA A 92 -7.59 5.89 -2.97
CA ALA A 92 -8.83 5.68 -3.73
C ALA A 92 -9.52 7.01 -4.08
N ASN A 93 -9.58 7.94 -3.13
CA ASN A 93 -10.14 9.27 -3.33
C ASN A 93 -9.32 10.12 -4.31
N LEU A 94 -7.99 9.97 -4.32
CA LEU A 94 -7.13 10.63 -5.32
C LEU A 94 -7.42 10.10 -6.73
N ILE A 95 -7.44 8.78 -6.88
CA ILE A 95 -7.75 8.10 -8.15
C ILE A 95 -9.15 8.53 -8.64
N LEU A 96 -10.13 8.58 -7.73
CA LEU A 96 -11.48 9.03 -8.06
C LEU A 96 -11.48 10.50 -8.49
N LEU A 97 -10.84 11.39 -7.73
CA LEU A 97 -10.74 12.82 -8.06
C LEU A 97 -10.11 13.06 -9.43
N LEU A 98 -8.99 12.39 -9.73
CA LEU A 98 -8.31 12.50 -11.03
C LEU A 98 -9.16 12.02 -12.20
N ASN A 99 -10.08 11.07 -11.97
CA ASN A 99 -10.96 10.53 -13.01
C ASN A 99 -12.29 11.30 -13.15
N THR A 100 -12.79 11.92 -12.08
CA THR A 100 -14.09 12.60 -12.09
C THR A 100 -14.00 14.12 -12.22
N ASP A 101 -12.96 14.75 -11.66
CA ASP A 101 -12.78 16.21 -11.65
C ASP A 101 -11.29 16.57 -11.76
N TYR A 102 -10.74 16.25 -12.94
CA TYR A 102 -9.32 16.35 -13.23
C TYR A 102 -8.76 17.79 -13.13
N GLU A 103 -9.53 18.80 -13.55
CA GLU A 103 -9.09 20.20 -13.47
C GLU A 103 -9.04 20.71 -12.03
N LYS A 104 -9.96 20.27 -11.16
CA LYS A 104 -9.86 20.51 -9.72
C LYS A 104 -8.60 19.87 -9.15
N ALA A 105 -8.31 18.61 -9.48
CA ALA A 105 -7.06 17.95 -9.07
C ALA A 105 -5.82 18.75 -9.50
N LYS A 106 -5.76 19.19 -10.77
CA LYS A 106 -4.64 20.00 -11.28
C LYS A 106 -4.43 21.28 -10.51
N THR A 107 -5.52 21.96 -10.17
CA THR A 107 -5.49 23.19 -9.39
C THR A 107 -4.95 22.94 -7.99
N LEU A 108 -5.46 21.91 -7.30
CA LEU A 108 -5.05 21.56 -5.95
C LEU A 108 -3.60 21.08 -5.86
N LEU A 109 -3.10 20.39 -6.90
CA LEU A 109 -1.73 19.90 -6.98
C LEU A 109 -0.73 20.93 -7.55
N GLY A 110 -1.19 22.15 -7.87
CA GLY A 110 -0.33 23.23 -8.36
C GLY A 110 0.33 22.93 -9.70
N LEU A 111 -0.32 22.17 -10.58
CA LEU A 111 0.23 21.72 -11.85
C LEU A 111 0.27 22.81 -12.93
N GLY A 112 -0.62 23.80 -12.84
CA GLY A 112 -0.74 24.87 -13.84
C GLY A 112 -1.08 24.29 -15.23
N PRO A 113 -0.31 24.59 -16.29
CA PRO A 113 -0.60 24.10 -17.64
C PRO A 113 -0.18 22.64 -17.88
N ASN A 114 0.45 21.98 -16.91
CA ASN A 114 0.99 20.64 -17.08
C ASN A 114 -0.05 19.56 -16.80
N GLU A 115 0.08 18.43 -17.47
CA GLU A 115 -0.73 17.24 -17.29
C GLU A 115 -0.06 16.25 -16.34
N LEU A 116 -0.88 15.42 -15.68
CA LEU A 116 -0.46 14.45 -14.68
C LEU A 116 -1.05 13.08 -14.98
N TYR A 117 -0.20 12.07 -14.88
CA TYR A 117 -0.58 10.68 -14.79
C TYR A 117 0.06 10.04 -13.56
N VAL A 118 -0.74 9.35 -12.76
CA VAL A 118 -0.28 8.61 -11.59
C VAL A 118 -0.54 7.13 -11.83
N ASN A 119 0.45 6.28 -11.57
CA ASN A 119 0.31 4.83 -11.64
C ASN A 119 0.99 4.16 -10.45
N VAL A 120 0.22 3.39 -9.68
CA VAL A 120 0.73 2.65 -8.52
C VAL A 120 0.87 1.17 -8.87
N THR A 121 2.09 0.65 -8.68
CA THR A 121 2.43 -0.75 -8.90
C THR A 121 2.97 -1.39 -7.64
N ASP A 122 3.08 -2.71 -7.61
CA ASP A 122 3.95 -3.37 -6.63
C ASP A 122 5.43 -3.19 -7.02
N PRO A 123 6.40 -3.65 -6.20
CA PRO A 123 7.83 -3.62 -6.54
C PRO A 123 8.21 -4.44 -7.79
N TYR A 124 7.31 -5.30 -8.27
CA TYR A 124 7.48 -6.15 -9.45
C TYR A 124 6.75 -5.59 -10.69
N ASN A 125 6.29 -4.33 -10.62
CA ASN A 125 5.61 -3.60 -11.69
C ASN A 125 4.23 -4.16 -12.08
N ASN A 126 3.58 -4.95 -11.21
CA ASN A 126 2.20 -5.35 -11.38
C ASN A 126 1.25 -4.23 -10.94
N ILE A 127 0.13 -4.07 -11.64
CA ILE A 127 -0.88 -3.04 -11.32
C ILE A 127 -1.52 -3.37 -9.97
N VAL A 128 -1.53 -2.37 -9.07
CA VAL A 128 -2.23 -2.46 -7.79
C VAL A 128 -3.69 -2.09 -7.98
N TYR A 129 -4.59 -2.81 -7.30
CA TYR A 129 -6.02 -2.50 -7.27
C TYR A 129 -6.41 -1.93 -5.91
N VAL A 130 -7.16 -0.83 -5.92
CA VAL A 130 -7.69 -0.17 -4.74
C VAL A 130 -9.21 -0.11 -4.87
N ASN A 131 -9.92 -0.75 -3.93
CA ASN A 131 -11.39 -0.85 -3.92
C ASN A 131 -11.97 -1.34 -5.26
N GLY A 132 -11.29 -2.31 -5.90
CA GLY A 132 -11.67 -2.90 -7.19
C GLY A 132 -11.30 -2.07 -8.42
N MET A 133 -10.76 -0.86 -8.25
CA MET A 133 -10.29 0.01 -9.34
C MET A 133 -8.79 -0.13 -9.52
N GLN A 134 -8.30 0.03 -10.76
CA GLN A 134 -6.86 0.15 -10.99
C GLN A 134 -6.34 1.41 -10.30
N ALA A 135 -5.23 1.30 -9.59
CA ALA A 135 -4.57 2.43 -8.92
C ALA A 135 -3.77 3.29 -9.92
N SER A 136 -4.40 3.63 -11.04
CA SER A 136 -3.84 4.42 -12.11
C SER A 136 -4.89 5.46 -12.54
N ALA A 137 -4.50 6.74 -12.63
CA ALA A 137 -5.43 7.82 -12.97
C ALA A 137 -4.73 9.04 -13.59
N GLY A 138 -5.52 9.91 -14.20
CA GLY A 138 -5.05 11.11 -14.90
C GLY A 138 -4.83 10.88 -16.39
N MET A 139 -4.15 11.82 -17.04
CA MET A 139 -3.93 11.81 -18.49
C MET A 139 -2.55 11.22 -18.81
N PRO A 140 -2.44 9.97 -19.30
CA PRO A 140 -1.14 9.41 -19.69
C PRO A 140 -0.54 10.22 -20.86
N PRO A 141 0.79 10.40 -20.91
CA PRO A 141 1.43 11.05 -22.03
C PRO A 141 1.17 10.27 -23.31
N SER A 142 0.85 10.97 -24.40
CA SER A 142 0.79 10.32 -25.72
C SER A 142 2.16 9.79 -26.11
N SER A 143 2.21 8.74 -26.94
CA SER A 143 3.47 8.13 -27.40
C SER A 143 4.42 9.14 -28.06
N ALA A 144 3.89 10.21 -28.68
CA ALA A 144 4.69 11.29 -29.26
C ALA A 144 5.37 12.16 -28.19
N VAL A 145 4.66 12.49 -27.11
CA VAL A 145 5.19 13.31 -25.99
C VAL A 145 6.26 12.55 -25.20
N ALA A 146 6.04 11.26 -24.95
CA ALA A 146 7.02 10.41 -24.25
C ALA A 146 8.36 10.32 -25.00
N SER A 147 8.34 10.36 -26.34
CA SER A 147 9.55 10.35 -27.17
C SER A 147 10.24 11.72 -27.29
N ALA A 148 9.54 12.81 -26.98
CA ALA A 148 9.99 14.19 -27.19
C ALA A 148 10.66 14.82 -25.96
N HIS A 149 11.05 14.03 -24.94
CA HIS A 149 11.64 14.53 -23.67
C HIS A 149 10.77 15.61 -22.98
N SER A 150 9.47 15.60 -23.24
CA SER A 150 8.50 16.57 -22.71
C SER A 150 7.69 16.00 -21.54
N SER A 151 8.26 15.00 -20.85
CA SER A 151 7.67 14.33 -19.69
C SER A 151 8.75 14.00 -18.67
N SER A 152 8.49 14.25 -17.39
CA SER A 152 9.30 13.75 -16.27
C SER A 152 8.57 12.61 -15.60
N THR A 153 9.31 11.57 -15.17
CA THR A 153 8.76 10.49 -14.34
C THR A 153 9.50 10.47 -13.01
N MET A 154 8.75 10.55 -11.92
CA MET A 154 9.24 10.33 -10.57
C MET A 154 8.71 9.01 -10.04
N GLN A 155 9.61 8.12 -9.64
CA GLN A 155 9.26 6.87 -8.97
C GLN A 155 9.55 6.98 -7.49
N ILE A 156 8.58 6.61 -6.66
CA ILE A 156 8.72 6.63 -5.20
C ILE A 156 8.22 5.31 -4.65
N SER A 157 9.04 4.67 -3.82
CA SER A 157 8.64 3.49 -3.05
C SER A 157 7.99 3.95 -1.74
N SER A 158 6.81 3.44 -1.43
CA SER A 158 6.06 3.79 -0.22
C SER A 158 5.22 2.60 0.23
N LEU A 159 4.88 2.53 1.51
CA LEU A 159 4.00 1.49 2.04
C LEU A 159 2.55 1.92 1.81
N VAL A 160 1.71 1.05 1.24
CA VAL A 160 0.25 1.23 1.27
C VAL A 160 -0.30 0.49 2.46
N ARG A 161 -0.78 1.27 3.42
CA ARG A 161 -1.54 0.79 4.55
C ARG A 161 -3.01 0.84 4.21
N SER A 162 -3.66 -0.29 4.40
CA SER A 162 -5.11 -0.37 4.50
C SER A 162 -5.47 -0.94 5.85
N ASN A 163 -6.67 -0.61 6.31
CA ASN A 163 -7.19 -1.22 7.51
C ASN A 163 -7.14 -2.75 7.37
N ASN A 164 -6.71 -3.42 8.44
CA ASN A 164 -6.54 -4.85 8.51
C ASN A 164 -7.60 -5.48 9.42
N SER A 165 -8.03 -6.68 9.09
CA SER A 165 -8.72 -7.58 10.00
C SER A 165 -7.68 -8.55 10.55
N ILE A 166 -7.31 -8.39 11.82
CA ILE A 166 -6.25 -9.16 12.48
C ILE A 166 -6.88 -10.21 13.38
N ALA A 167 -6.70 -11.48 13.06
CA ALA A 167 -7.12 -12.58 13.90
C ALA A 167 -5.92 -13.14 14.68
N ILE A 168 -5.93 -12.94 16.00
CA ILE A 168 -4.93 -13.53 16.90
C ILE A 168 -5.44 -14.90 17.32
N VAL A 169 -4.69 -15.95 16.96
CA VAL A 169 -4.85 -17.29 17.53
C VAL A 169 -3.97 -17.35 18.77
N PHE A 170 -4.61 -17.36 19.94
CA PHE A 170 -3.92 -17.24 21.23
C PHE A 170 -3.93 -18.59 21.96
N ASP A 171 -2.74 -19.17 22.14
CA ASP A 171 -2.54 -20.37 22.92
C ASP A 171 -2.76 -20.12 24.43
N GLN A 172 -3.65 -20.91 25.01
CA GLN A 172 -3.91 -20.94 26.45
C GLN A 172 -3.79 -22.36 27.01
N SER A 173 -3.00 -23.22 26.36
CA SER A 173 -2.73 -24.60 26.78
C SER A 173 -2.09 -24.68 28.16
N GLY A 174 -2.01 -25.87 28.73
CA GLY A 174 -1.46 -26.09 30.08
C GLY A 174 0.00 -25.65 30.23
N SER A 175 0.83 -25.78 29.19
CA SER A 175 2.25 -25.37 29.18
C SER A 175 2.43 -23.87 29.37
N MET A 176 1.44 -23.06 28.99
CA MET A 176 1.44 -21.62 29.22
C MET A 176 1.40 -21.25 30.72
N ALA A 177 1.11 -22.19 31.62
CA ALA A 177 1.21 -22.00 33.06
C ALA A 177 2.67 -22.05 33.58
N ASP A 178 3.61 -22.54 32.77
CA ASP A 178 5.02 -22.65 33.16
C ASP A 178 5.63 -21.29 33.42
N THR A 179 6.58 -21.23 34.36
CA THR A 179 7.27 -19.99 34.73
C THR A 179 8.52 -19.76 33.90
N LEU A 180 8.66 -18.54 33.38
CA LEU A 180 9.88 -18.03 32.77
C LEU A 180 10.96 -17.76 33.82
N PRO A 181 12.24 -17.66 33.40
CA PRO A 181 13.28 -17.04 34.23
C PRO A 181 12.83 -15.65 34.70
N GLY A 182 12.70 -15.46 36.02
CA GLY A 182 12.15 -14.23 36.62
C GLY A 182 10.79 -14.40 37.31
N GLY A 183 10.16 -15.57 37.18
CA GLY A 183 9.00 -15.98 38.00
C GLY A 183 7.62 -15.62 37.45
N GLN A 184 7.54 -14.91 36.31
CA GLN A 184 6.29 -14.69 35.57
C GLN A 184 5.91 -15.95 34.79
N THR A 185 4.61 -16.26 34.66
CA THR A 185 4.15 -17.35 33.79
C THR A 185 4.28 -16.98 32.31
N LYS A 186 4.42 -17.98 31.43
CA LYS A 186 4.41 -17.77 29.98
C LYS A 186 3.12 -17.05 29.54
N LEU A 187 1.97 -17.45 30.08
CA LEU A 187 0.69 -16.80 29.82
C LEU A 187 0.69 -15.32 30.20
N ASP A 188 1.18 -14.96 31.39
CA ASP A 188 1.22 -13.56 31.82
C ASP A 188 2.19 -12.72 30.98
N ALA A 189 3.30 -13.32 30.52
CA ALA A 189 4.21 -12.69 29.57
C ALA A 189 3.52 -12.47 28.21
N ALA A 190 2.79 -13.46 27.70
CA ALA A 190 2.01 -13.33 26.48
C ALA A 190 0.91 -12.27 26.57
N LYS A 191 0.18 -12.22 27.69
CA LYS A 191 -0.82 -11.16 27.96
C LYS A 191 -0.17 -9.78 27.95
N THR A 192 0.99 -9.63 28.60
CA THR A 192 1.74 -8.36 28.62
C THR A 192 2.17 -7.96 27.22
N ALA A 193 2.77 -8.89 26.47
CA ALA A 193 3.23 -8.67 25.11
C ALA A 193 2.11 -8.24 24.17
N VAL A 194 0.98 -8.96 24.15
CA VAL A 194 -0.16 -8.60 23.31
C VAL A 194 -0.76 -7.27 23.73
N ASN A 195 -0.86 -6.98 25.04
CA ASN A 195 -1.35 -5.69 25.50
C ASN A 195 -0.49 -4.51 25.02
N ASN A 196 0.82 -4.68 24.90
CA ASN A 196 1.73 -3.66 24.36
C ASN A 196 1.65 -3.59 22.83
N PHE A 197 1.56 -4.73 22.15
CA PHE A 197 1.33 -4.79 20.71
C PHE A 197 0.04 -4.08 20.30
N LEU A 198 -1.03 -4.27 21.07
CA LEU A 198 -2.33 -3.63 20.80
C LEU A 198 -2.27 -2.09 20.83
N LEU A 199 -1.22 -1.48 21.39
CA LEU A 199 -0.99 -0.03 21.31
C LEU A 199 -0.41 0.42 19.97
N HIS A 200 0.11 -0.51 19.15
CA HIS A 200 0.65 -0.28 17.82
C HIS A 200 -0.38 -0.47 16.70
N ILE A 201 -1.56 -0.99 17.05
CA ILE A 201 -2.68 -1.12 16.11
C ILE A 201 -3.21 0.28 15.78
N VAL A 202 -3.25 0.60 14.49
CA VAL A 202 -3.73 1.91 14.05
C VAL A 202 -5.26 2.00 14.06
N PRO A 203 -5.82 3.22 14.17
CA PRO A 203 -7.25 3.42 14.02
C PRO A 203 -7.78 2.85 12.69
N GLY A 204 -8.83 2.03 12.75
CA GLY A 204 -9.47 1.41 11.58
C GLY A 204 -9.15 -0.09 11.45
N ASP A 205 -8.04 -0.54 11.99
CA ASP A 205 -7.78 -1.97 12.15
C ASP A 205 -8.74 -2.56 13.17
N GLU A 206 -9.25 -3.75 12.86
CA GLU A 206 -10.08 -4.53 13.78
C GLU A 206 -9.34 -5.79 14.19
N VAL A 207 -9.51 -6.17 15.46
CA VAL A 207 -8.84 -7.33 16.04
C VAL A 207 -9.87 -8.30 16.57
N ALA A 208 -9.72 -9.57 16.24
CA ALA A 208 -10.42 -10.69 16.86
C ALA A 208 -9.41 -11.58 17.59
N VAL A 209 -9.88 -12.27 18.63
CA VAL A 209 -9.08 -13.27 19.35
C VAL A 209 -9.81 -14.59 19.32
N THR A 210 -9.12 -15.60 18.81
CA THR A 210 -9.58 -16.98 18.77
C THR A 210 -8.68 -17.82 19.66
N THR A 211 -9.27 -18.79 20.35
CA THR A 211 -8.55 -19.66 21.29
C THR A 211 -9.34 -20.95 21.48
N PHE A 212 -8.93 -21.78 22.43
CA PHE A 212 -9.49 -23.10 22.65
C PHE A 212 -9.54 -23.45 24.13
N ARG A 213 -10.52 -24.27 24.52
CA ARG A 213 -10.58 -24.86 25.86
C ARG A 213 -10.00 -26.27 25.91
N ASN A 214 -10.14 -27.01 24.81
CA ASN A 214 -9.68 -28.38 24.63
C ASN A 214 -9.80 -28.73 23.13
N CYS A 215 -9.43 -29.96 22.75
CA CYS A 215 -9.45 -30.45 21.37
C CYS A 215 -10.79 -30.31 20.63
N TRP A 216 -11.91 -30.18 21.34
CA TRP A 216 -13.26 -30.14 20.78
C TRP A 216 -13.96 -28.78 20.95
N ASN A 217 -13.27 -27.81 21.55
CA ASN A 217 -13.85 -26.51 21.87
C ASN A 217 -12.86 -25.42 21.50
N VAL A 218 -12.96 -24.98 20.25
CA VAL A 218 -12.31 -23.79 19.71
C VAL A 218 -13.38 -22.70 19.57
N TYR A 219 -13.04 -21.45 19.89
CA TYR A 219 -14.03 -20.37 19.91
C TYR A 219 -13.37 -19.00 19.73
N ALA A 220 -14.16 -18.01 19.32
CA ALA A 220 -13.77 -16.61 19.35
C ALA A 220 -13.96 -16.08 20.78
N ALA A 221 -12.85 -15.82 21.48
CA ALA A 221 -12.86 -15.16 22.79
C ALA A 221 -13.21 -13.67 22.68
N GLN A 222 -12.88 -13.05 21.54
CA GLN A 222 -13.28 -11.69 21.20
C GLN A 222 -13.63 -11.64 19.71
N SER A 223 -14.81 -11.10 19.41
CA SER A 223 -15.20 -10.82 18.02
C SER A 223 -14.44 -9.61 17.48
N PHE A 224 -14.31 -9.51 16.14
CA PHE A 224 -13.68 -8.38 15.49
C PHE A 224 -14.23 -7.05 16.03
N THR A 225 -13.31 -6.19 16.47
CA THR A 225 -13.64 -4.89 17.03
C THR A 225 -12.47 -3.95 16.82
N THR A 226 -12.77 -2.66 16.59
CA THR A 226 -11.78 -1.58 16.62
C THR A 226 -11.56 -1.05 18.04
N ASP A 227 -12.36 -1.49 19.01
CA ASP A 227 -12.20 -1.14 20.43
C ASP A 227 -11.21 -2.10 21.10
N ILE A 228 -9.95 -1.65 21.12
CA ILE A 228 -8.82 -2.38 21.68
C ILE A 228 -9.04 -2.76 23.16
N ASN A 229 -9.84 -2.02 23.93
CA ASN A 229 -10.07 -2.36 25.33
C ASN A 229 -10.87 -3.66 25.50
N GLN A 230 -11.78 -3.97 24.57
CA GLN A 230 -12.50 -5.25 24.57
C GLN A 230 -11.54 -6.42 24.33
N VAL A 231 -10.61 -6.25 23.39
CA VAL A 231 -9.55 -7.22 23.08
C VAL A 231 -8.66 -7.47 24.30
N ARG A 232 -8.17 -6.40 24.93
CA ARG A 232 -7.36 -6.47 26.16
C ARG A 232 -8.09 -7.20 27.28
N TRP A 233 -9.38 -6.92 27.48
CA TRP A 233 -10.19 -7.55 28.52
C TRP A 233 -10.42 -9.04 28.25
N ALA A 234 -10.67 -9.43 27.00
CA ALA A 234 -10.82 -10.83 26.62
C ALA A 234 -9.54 -11.63 26.91
N ILE A 235 -8.37 -11.09 26.55
CA ILE A 235 -7.07 -11.72 26.79
C ILE A 235 -6.73 -11.77 28.28
N TYR A 236 -7.01 -10.69 29.02
CA TYR A 236 -6.74 -10.62 30.45
C TYR A 236 -7.41 -11.76 31.24
N ASN A 237 -8.64 -12.12 30.88
CA ASN A 237 -9.44 -13.16 31.54
C ASN A 237 -9.10 -14.60 31.12
N MET A 238 -8.13 -14.80 30.23
CA MET A 238 -7.68 -16.14 29.85
C MET A 238 -6.93 -16.84 30.98
N SER A 239 -6.94 -18.15 30.99
CA SER A 239 -6.22 -18.99 31.96
C SER A 239 -5.58 -20.14 31.21
N ALA A 240 -4.45 -20.65 31.70
CA ALA A 240 -3.73 -21.76 31.07
C ALA A 240 -4.35 -23.10 31.47
N TYR A 241 -4.72 -23.94 30.51
CA TYR A 241 -5.24 -25.29 30.74
C TYR A 241 -5.29 -26.14 29.47
N GLY A 242 -5.18 -27.45 29.65
CA GLY A 242 -5.52 -28.44 28.62
C GLY A 242 -4.46 -28.62 27.53
N TRP A 243 -4.95 -29.00 26.34
CA TRP A 243 -4.18 -29.39 25.15
C TRP A 243 -4.05 -28.22 24.18
N THR A 244 -3.27 -28.42 23.13
CA THR A 244 -2.93 -27.45 22.10
C THR A 244 -3.48 -27.90 20.73
N PRO A 245 -4.76 -27.61 20.40
CA PRO A 245 -5.38 -27.92 19.11
C PRO A 245 -5.08 -26.84 18.06
N LEU A 246 -3.81 -26.56 17.77
CA LEU A 246 -3.35 -25.62 16.72
C LEU A 246 -4.11 -25.78 15.40
N ALA A 247 -4.18 -26.99 14.84
CA ALA A 247 -4.87 -27.24 13.58
C ALA A 247 -6.38 -26.95 13.69
N GLY A 248 -7.00 -27.34 14.81
CA GLY A 248 -8.42 -27.11 15.06
C GLY A 248 -8.76 -25.63 15.16
N VAL A 249 -7.97 -24.88 15.94
CA VAL A 249 -8.19 -23.43 16.12
C VAL A 249 -7.85 -22.68 14.84
N THR A 250 -6.79 -23.03 14.11
CA THR A 250 -6.47 -22.40 12.82
C THR A 250 -7.58 -22.60 11.78
N ASN A 251 -8.16 -23.79 11.67
CA ASN A 251 -9.32 -24.02 10.80
C ASN A 251 -10.51 -23.15 11.19
N TYR A 252 -10.85 -23.13 12.48
CA TYR A 252 -11.92 -22.30 13.00
C TYR A 252 -11.67 -20.81 12.71
N THR A 253 -10.45 -20.34 12.92
CA THR A 253 -10.08 -18.94 12.68
C THR A 253 -10.14 -18.59 11.20
N GLY A 254 -9.76 -19.51 10.30
CA GLY A 254 -9.95 -19.33 8.86
C GLY A 254 -11.41 -19.13 8.49
N ASP A 255 -12.31 -19.99 8.98
CA ASP A 255 -13.75 -19.83 8.79
C ASP A 255 -14.29 -18.55 9.43
N TYR A 256 -13.80 -18.21 10.62
CA TYR A 256 -14.21 -17.00 11.34
C TYR A 256 -13.82 -15.74 10.56
N VAL A 257 -12.56 -15.64 10.10
CA VAL A 257 -12.08 -14.56 9.26
C VAL A 257 -12.93 -14.45 8.00
N GLY A 258 -13.13 -15.56 7.27
CA GLY A 258 -13.89 -15.55 6.02
C GLY A 258 -15.34 -15.08 6.18
N ASN A 259 -15.97 -15.31 7.34
CA ASN A 259 -17.36 -14.96 7.59
C ASN A 259 -17.57 -13.60 8.26
N TYR A 260 -16.60 -13.12 9.06
CA TYR A 260 -16.82 -12.00 9.98
C TYR A 260 -15.83 -10.85 9.85
N SER A 261 -14.78 -10.97 9.03
CA SER A 261 -13.88 -9.83 8.76
C SER A 261 -14.59 -8.75 7.94
N HIS A 262 -14.38 -7.48 8.28
CA HIS A 262 -14.90 -6.33 7.54
C HIS A 262 -13.86 -5.71 6.60
N ASN A 263 -12.57 -5.79 6.93
CA ASN A 263 -11.50 -5.20 6.13
C ASN A 263 -11.01 -6.14 5.03
N THR A 264 -10.41 -5.56 3.98
CA THR A 264 -9.94 -6.34 2.82
C THR A 264 -8.69 -7.15 3.11
N ASN A 265 -7.78 -6.62 3.93
CA ASN A 265 -6.55 -7.32 4.30
C ASN A 265 -6.79 -8.13 5.56
N LYS A 266 -6.51 -9.43 5.53
CA LYS A 266 -6.83 -10.37 6.60
C LYS A 266 -5.58 -11.09 7.06
N ILE A 267 -5.12 -10.74 8.24
CA ILE A 267 -3.87 -11.22 8.84
C ILE A 267 -4.24 -12.21 9.94
N MET A 268 -3.66 -13.40 9.91
CA MET A 268 -3.71 -14.32 11.06
C MET A 268 -2.35 -14.34 11.75
N ILE A 269 -2.32 -14.17 13.07
CA ILE A 269 -1.11 -14.32 13.87
C ILE A 269 -1.34 -15.44 14.87
N VAL A 270 -0.57 -16.53 14.77
CA VAL A 270 -0.67 -17.70 15.63
C VAL A 270 0.44 -17.67 16.67
N LEU A 271 0.06 -17.58 17.95
CA LEU A 271 0.98 -17.69 19.07
C LEU A 271 0.85 -19.07 19.70
N SER A 272 1.97 -19.78 19.92
CA SER A 272 2.00 -21.03 20.70
C SER A 272 3.35 -21.28 21.37
N ASP A 273 3.33 -21.98 22.50
CA ASP A 273 4.53 -22.43 23.24
C ASP A 273 4.79 -23.94 23.13
N GLY A 274 4.08 -24.63 22.25
CA GLY A 274 4.15 -26.08 22.11
C GLY A 274 3.73 -26.61 20.74
N GLU A 275 3.72 -27.93 20.64
CA GLU A 275 3.26 -28.66 19.46
C GLU A 275 1.76 -28.92 19.47
N GLU A 276 1.20 -29.24 18.30
CA GLU A 276 -0.15 -29.79 18.17
C GLU A 276 -0.31 -31.10 18.95
N THR A 277 -1.29 -31.18 19.85
CA THR A 277 -1.50 -32.34 20.72
C THR A 277 -2.88 -33.00 20.57
N CYS A 278 -3.69 -32.58 19.61
CA CYS A 278 -5.03 -33.12 19.35
C CYS A 278 -5.12 -33.92 18.04
N GLY A 279 -3.98 -34.24 17.42
CA GLY A 279 -3.88 -35.10 16.24
C GLY A 279 -4.25 -34.42 14.93
N GLY A 280 -4.36 -33.09 14.92
CA GLY A 280 -4.59 -32.32 13.70
C GLY A 280 -3.33 -32.16 12.83
N ASN A 281 -3.53 -31.75 11.58
CA ASN A 281 -2.44 -31.36 10.68
C ASN A 281 -2.42 -29.83 10.55
N THR A 282 -1.43 -29.20 11.16
CA THR A 282 -1.29 -27.73 11.24
C THR A 282 -1.07 -27.09 9.87
N THR A 283 -0.27 -27.71 9.02
CA THR A 283 0.02 -27.26 7.66
C THR A 283 -1.23 -27.31 6.77
N ALA A 284 -2.00 -28.40 6.85
CA ALA A 284 -3.27 -28.50 6.14
C ALA A 284 -4.28 -27.47 6.65
N ALA A 285 -4.29 -27.17 7.95
CA ALA A 285 -5.15 -26.14 8.52
C ALA A 285 -4.77 -24.73 8.07
N ALA A 286 -3.48 -24.42 7.97
CA ALA A 286 -3.01 -23.16 7.42
C ALA A 286 -3.43 -22.99 5.94
N VAL A 287 -3.25 -24.02 5.11
CA VAL A 287 -3.73 -24.02 3.72
C VAL A 287 -5.25 -23.83 3.65
N TYR A 288 -6.00 -24.51 4.52
CA TYR A 288 -7.45 -24.33 4.60
C TYR A 288 -7.80 -22.89 4.96
N ALA A 289 -7.19 -22.30 5.99
CA ALA A 289 -7.45 -20.93 6.39
C ALA A 289 -7.19 -19.91 5.26
N MET A 290 -6.10 -20.08 4.51
CA MET A 290 -5.83 -19.30 3.29
C MET A 290 -6.96 -19.44 2.26
N SER A 291 -7.48 -20.65 2.04
CA SER A 291 -8.62 -20.89 1.14
C SER A 291 -9.94 -20.25 1.59
N ARG A 292 -10.06 -19.88 2.88
CA ARG A 292 -11.20 -19.13 3.43
C ARG A 292 -11.04 -17.62 3.30
N GLY A 293 -9.93 -17.17 2.72
CA GLY A 293 -9.65 -15.77 2.42
C GLY A 293 -8.76 -15.08 3.44
N VAL A 294 -8.02 -15.81 4.29
CA VAL A 294 -6.88 -15.23 5.02
C VAL A 294 -5.78 -14.91 4.00
N ASP A 295 -5.19 -13.71 4.08
CA ASP A 295 -4.16 -13.27 3.12
C ASP A 295 -2.76 -13.69 3.53
N VAL A 296 -2.48 -13.74 4.84
CA VAL A 296 -1.18 -14.11 5.39
C VAL A 296 -1.34 -14.73 6.78
N ILE A 297 -0.54 -15.76 7.06
CA ILE A 297 -0.45 -16.39 8.39
C ILE A 297 0.97 -16.23 8.91
N HIS A 298 1.12 -15.43 9.96
CA HIS A 298 2.34 -15.36 10.75
C HIS A 298 2.23 -16.27 11.95
N THR A 299 3.36 -16.80 12.41
CA THR A 299 3.41 -17.64 13.60
C THR A 299 4.50 -17.16 14.54
N ILE A 300 4.23 -17.22 15.84
CA ILE A 300 5.17 -16.85 16.90
C ILE A 300 5.32 -18.05 17.83
N GLY A 301 6.52 -18.63 17.83
CA GLY A 301 6.93 -19.67 18.75
C GLY A 301 7.45 -19.06 20.05
N PHE A 302 6.79 -19.33 21.18
CA PHE A 302 7.14 -18.74 22.46
C PHE A 302 7.83 -19.76 23.37
N VAL A 303 9.10 -19.53 23.70
CA VAL A 303 9.92 -20.43 24.55
C VAL A 303 9.96 -21.86 23.99
N LEU A 304 10.10 -21.98 22.67
CA LEU A 304 10.28 -23.26 21.99
C LEU A 304 11.76 -23.58 21.81
N GLU A 305 12.10 -24.84 21.99
CA GLU A 305 13.45 -25.31 21.70
C GLU A 305 13.70 -25.33 20.18
N PRO A 306 14.87 -24.84 19.71
CA PRO A 306 15.21 -24.89 18.30
C PRO A 306 15.22 -26.33 17.76
N GLY A 307 14.49 -26.56 16.67
CA GLY A 307 14.32 -27.87 16.04
C GLY A 307 13.27 -28.77 16.71
N SER A 308 12.53 -28.28 17.70
CA SER A 308 11.39 -29.00 18.27
C SER A 308 10.25 -29.16 17.26
N ASP A 309 9.43 -30.19 17.45
CA ASP A 309 8.27 -30.45 16.58
C ASP A 309 7.30 -29.26 16.55
N GLY A 310 7.10 -28.58 17.68
CA GLY A 310 6.30 -27.35 17.76
C GLY A 310 6.88 -26.20 16.92
N GLU A 311 8.20 -25.98 16.96
CA GLU A 311 8.84 -24.97 16.12
C GLU A 311 8.69 -25.30 14.63
N LEU A 312 8.96 -26.55 14.24
CA LEU A 312 8.87 -26.99 12.85
C LEU A 312 7.45 -26.87 12.31
N GLN A 313 6.43 -27.20 13.12
CA GLN A 313 5.03 -27.02 12.77
C GLN A 313 4.68 -25.55 12.51
N LEU A 314 5.10 -24.63 13.40
CA LEU A 314 4.84 -23.21 13.23
C LEU A 314 5.56 -22.64 12.01
N GLN A 315 6.82 -23.05 11.77
CA GLN A 315 7.56 -22.67 10.56
C GLN A 315 6.85 -23.11 9.28
N GLU A 316 6.35 -24.35 9.23
CA GLU A 316 5.63 -24.86 8.06
C GLU A 316 4.30 -24.12 7.86
N MET A 317 3.54 -23.87 8.93
CA MET A 317 2.31 -23.07 8.90
C MET A 317 2.54 -21.67 8.32
N ALA A 318 3.56 -20.95 8.79
CA ALA A 318 3.90 -19.62 8.28
C ALA A 318 4.30 -19.70 6.80
N SER A 319 5.11 -20.69 6.42
CA SER A 319 5.59 -20.87 5.05
C SER A 319 4.43 -21.09 4.06
N VAL A 320 3.51 -22.02 4.35
CA VAL A 320 2.35 -22.26 3.47
C VAL A 320 1.31 -21.14 3.55
N GLY A 321 1.28 -20.42 4.66
CA GLY A 321 0.45 -19.24 4.88
C GLY A 321 1.02 -17.96 4.28
N GLY A 322 2.15 -18.01 3.58
CA GLY A 322 2.78 -16.86 2.93
C GLY A 322 3.34 -15.81 3.90
N GLY A 323 3.48 -16.14 5.19
CA GLY A 323 3.98 -15.26 6.22
C GLY A 323 5.34 -15.70 6.77
N ASN A 324 5.66 -15.18 7.96
CA ASN A 324 6.94 -15.39 8.64
C ASN A 324 6.74 -16.08 9.98
N TYR A 325 7.70 -16.94 10.34
CA TYR A 325 7.86 -17.46 11.69
C TYR A 325 8.78 -16.55 12.50
N TYR A 326 8.39 -16.28 13.75
CA TYR A 326 9.18 -15.52 14.71
C TYR A 326 9.37 -16.36 15.98
N SER A 327 10.58 -16.34 16.54
CA SER A 327 10.87 -16.96 17.83
C SER A 327 10.96 -15.89 18.91
N ALA A 328 10.43 -16.17 20.10
CA ALA A 328 10.49 -15.29 21.25
C ALA A 328 10.74 -16.07 22.54
N ASN A 329 11.64 -15.59 23.40
CA ASN A 329 12.03 -16.26 24.65
C ASN A 329 11.57 -15.52 25.91
N ASN A 330 11.02 -14.31 25.76
CA ASN A 330 10.52 -13.49 26.86
C ASN A 330 9.43 -12.52 26.36
N SER A 331 8.80 -11.80 27.30
CA SER A 331 7.69 -10.88 26.98
C SER A 331 8.08 -9.75 26.01
N GLN A 332 9.33 -9.31 26.00
CA GLN A 332 9.79 -8.21 25.13
C GLN A 332 9.97 -8.72 23.69
N GLU A 333 10.69 -9.82 23.51
CA GLU A 333 10.84 -10.47 22.20
C GLU A 333 9.48 -10.89 21.62
N LEU A 334 8.55 -11.33 22.47
CA LEU A 334 7.21 -11.68 22.03
C LEU A 334 6.44 -10.46 21.52
N TYR A 335 6.55 -9.31 22.21
CA TYR A 335 5.99 -8.05 21.74
C TYR A 335 6.61 -7.62 20.39
N GLU A 336 7.93 -7.71 20.26
CA GLU A 336 8.65 -7.39 19.01
C GLU A 336 8.23 -8.30 17.85
N ALA A 337 8.01 -9.60 18.12
CA ALA A 337 7.52 -10.56 17.15
C ALA A 337 6.11 -10.22 16.64
N PHE A 338 5.20 -9.80 17.53
CA PHE A 338 3.87 -9.33 17.13
C PHE A 338 3.94 -8.07 16.25
N VAL A 339 4.78 -7.09 16.62
CA VAL A 339 4.98 -5.88 15.81
C VAL A 339 5.58 -6.23 14.44
N ALA A 340 6.59 -7.09 14.39
CA ALA A 340 7.22 -7.51 13.14
C ALA A 340 6.24 -8.27 12.23
N ALA A 341 5.41 -9.16 12.78
CA ALA A 341 4.37 -9.86 12.04
C ALA A 341 3.38 -8.86 11.41
N TYR A 342 2.94 -7.88 12.21
CA TYR A 342 2.01 -6.86 11.76
C TYR A 342 2.59 -5.95 10.67
N GLU A 343 3.80 -5.40 10.86
CA GLU A 343 4.44 -4.51 9.91
C GLU A 343 4.85 -5.24 8.61
N SER A 344 5.27 -6.50 8.68
CA SER A 344 5.62 -7.28 7.48
C SER A 344 4.40 -7.66 6.63
N SER A 345 3.19 -7.52 7.18
CA SER A 345 1.94 -7.69 6.42
C SER A 345 1.57 -6.45 5.59
N GLU A 346 2.29 -5.33 5.74
CA GLU A 346 2.07 -4.12 4.95
C GLU A 346 2.62 -4.26 3.52
N LYS A 347 1.79 -3.90 2.53
CA LYS A 347 2.18 -4.02 1.12
C LYS A 347 2.99 -2.81 0.68
N GLN A 348 4.20 -3.04 0.20
CA GLN A 348 4.97 -2.02 -0.51
C GLN A 348 4.36 -1.75 -1.89
N VAL A 349 4.35 -0.48 -2.29
CA VAL A 349 4.02 -0.06 -3.64
C VAL A 349 5.07 0.90 -4.17
N VAL A 350 5.10 1.03 -5.49
CA VAL A 350 5.83 2.04 -6.22
C VAL A 350 4.80 2.99 -6.86
N ILE A 351 4.83 4.26 -6.47
CA ILE A 351 4.06 5.31 -7.12
C ILE A 351 4.91 5.91 -8.23
N ASN A 352 4.38 5.84 -9.44
CA ASN A 352 4.93 6.49 -10.63
C ASN A 352 4.12 7.76 -10.89
N ILE A 353 4.76 8.92 -10.77
CA ILE A 353 4.17 10.23 -11.04
C ILE A 353 4.79 10.75 -12.33
N VAL A 354 3.97 10.92 -13.36
CA VAL A 354 4.41 11.43 -14.66
C VAL A 354 3.78 12.80 -14.88
N VAL A 355 4.63 13.82 -15.03
CA VAL A 355 4.19 15.18 -15.36
C VAL A 355 4.66 15.53 -16.77
N TRP A 356 3.77 16.02 -17.62
CA TRP A 356 4.07 16.32 -19.01
C TRP A 356 3.30 17.54 -19.51
N ARG A 357 3.59 17.99 -20.74
CA ARG A 357 2.92 19.14 -21.35
C ARG A 357 2.54 18.94 -22.81
#